data_AF-A0A0F4QSV9-F1
#
_entry.id   AF-A0A0F4QSV9-F1
#
_cell.length_a   1.000
_cell.length_b   1.000
_cell.length_c   1.000
_cell.angle_alpha   90.00
_cell.angle_beta   90.00
_cell.angle_gamma   90.00
#
_symmetry.space_group_name_H-M   'P 1'
#
loop_
_entity.id
_entity.type
_entity.pdbx_description
1 polymer ?
#
loop_
_entity_poly.entity_id
_entity_poly.type
_entity_poly.pdbx_seq_one_letter_code
_entity_poly.pdbx_strand_id
1 'polypeptide(L)'
;MPVIRYRHNYGYILLTTGGLLRSTKCVNQGTVRCTDGKGNEWRLPFKGFTSELRTRHFDCVTMHDVIGITGDETGFSDWVDLRGDFVGVWCDDGVYLALNAHGRPVVDTAYKEPQKQLGQVVDLSSFRAKKSL
;
A
#
# COMPACT_ATOMS: atom_id res chain seq x y z
N MET A 1 2.77 0.93 18.15
CA MET A 1 3.49 0.91 16.85
C MET A 1 2.47 0.58 15.76
N PRO A 2 2.38 1.31 14.64
CA PRO A 2 1.34 1.05 13.65
C PRO A 2 1.59 -0.26 12.87
N VAL A 3 0.53 -1.01 12.59
CA VAL A 3 0.49 -2.20 11.73
C VAL A 3 -0.70 -2.09 10.79
N ILE A 4 -0.55 -2.46 9.51
CA ILE A 4 -1.67 -2.45 8.55
C ILE A 4 -2.21 -3.85 8.26
N ARG A 5 -3.49 -3.91 7.94
CA ARG A 5 -4.15 -5.07 7.33
C ARG A 5 -4.36 -4.77 5.86
N TYR A 6 -3.91 -5.71 5.03
CA TYR A 6 -4.00 -5.60 3.58
C TYR A 6 -4.95 -6.66 3.03
N ARG A 7 -5.88 -6.28 2.13
CA ARG A 7 -6.94 -7.18 1.65
C ARG A 7 -6.42 -8.49 1.08
N HIS A 8 -5.24 -8.48 0.47
CA HIS A 8 -4.67 -9.63 -0.24
C HIS A 8 -3.49 -10.30 0.48
N ASN A 9 -3.16 -9.88 1.72
CA ASN A 9 -2.16 -10.58 2.53
C ASN A 9 -2.87 -11.58 3.46
N TYR A 10 -2.92 -12.84 3.04
CA TYR A 10 -3.44 -13.96 3.83
C TYR A 10 -2.32 -14.89 4.36
N GLY A 11 -1.09 -14.41 4.47
CA GLY A 11 0.08 -15.18 4.90
C GLY A 11 0.52 -14.89 6.35
N TYR A 12 1.54 -15.61 6.82
CA TYR A 12 2.23 -15.33 8.08
C TYR A 12 2.85 -13.93 8.04
N ILE A 13 2.30 -13.01 8.84
CA ILE A 13 2.81 -11.65 8.97
C ILE A 13 3.98 -11.68 9.95
N LEU A 14 5.21 -11.57 9.44
CA LEU A 14 6.38 -11.28 10.27
C LEU A 14 6.47 -9.76 10.45
N LEU A 15 6.29 -9.28 11.68
CA LEU A 15 6.50 -7.88 12.02
C LEU A 15 7.99 -7.62 12.19
N THR A 16 8.59 -6.90 11.24
CA THR A 16 9.99 -6.45 11.38
C THR A 16 10.07 -4.98 11.69
N THR A 17 11.08 -4.59 12.45
CA THR A 17 11.45 -3.18 12.60
C THR A 17 11.76 -2.62 11.22
N GLY A 18 10.99 -1.62 10.79
CA GLY A 18 11.04 -1.09 9.43
C GLY A 18 10.16 0.14 9.27
N GLY A 19 10.53 1.00 8.34
CA GLY A 19 9.92 2.31 8.14
C GLY A 19 10.93 3.45 8.32
N LEU A 20 10.58 4.61 7.77
CA LEU A 20 11.35 5.85 7.90
C LEU A 20 11.02 6.58 9.21
N LEU A 21 9.91 6.22 9.85
CA LEU A 21 9.55 6.66 11.19
C LEU A 21 10.23 5.77 12.24
N ARG A 22 10.75 6.41 13.30
CA ARG A 22 11.24 5.67 14.47
C ARG A 22 10.06 4.93 15.12
N SER A 23 10.32 3.73 15.64
CA SER A 23 9.32 2.92 16.36
C SER A 23 8.11 2.47 15.51
N THR A 24 8.29 2.27 14.21
CA THR A 24 7.30 1.58 13.36
C THR A 24 7.77 0.18 12.99
N LYS A 25 6.83 -0.76 12.82
CA LYS A 25 7.09 -2.12 12.32
C LYS A 25 6.29 -2.34 11.05
N CYS A 26 6.87 -3.01 10.08
CA CYS A 26 6.19 -3.32 8.83
C CYS A 26 5.86 -4.81 8.75
N VAL A 27 4.82 -5.13 7.99
CA VAL A 27 4.55 -6.50 7.54
C VAL A 27 5.65 -6.86 6.55
N ASN A 28 6.63 -7.66 6.98
CA ASN A 28 7.78 -7.99 6.15
C ASN A 28 7.37 -8.90 4.99
N GLN A 29 8.00 -8.66 3.83
CA GLN A 29 7.89 -9.47 2.59
C GLN A 29 6.54 -9.48 1.87
N GLY A 30 5.57 -8.67 2.30
CA GLY A 30 4.34 -8.45 1.53
C GLY A 30 4.54 -7.43 0.41
N THR A 31 3.97 -7.69 -0.77
CA THR A 31 3.80 -6.67 -1.80
C THR A 31 2.45 -6.00 -1.67
N VAL A 32 2.39 -4.69 -1.85
CA VAL A 32 1.14 -3.92 -1.90
C VAL A 32 0.91 -3.41 -3.32
N ARG A 33 -0.36 -3.38 -3.73
CA ARG A 33 -0.79 -2.75 -4.99
C ARG A 33 -0.68 -1.24 -4.84
N CYS A 34 0.04 -0.64 -5.78
CA CYS A 34 0.22 0.79 -5.88
C CYS A 34 -0.10 1.27 -7.30
N THR A 35 -0.55 2.50 -7.44
CA THR A 35 -0.66 3.18 -8.73
C THR A 35 0.25 4.40 -8.73
N ASP A 36 1.06 4.57 -9.76
CA ASP A 36 1.91 5.76 -9.89
C ASP A 36 1.12 6.98 -10.41
N GLY A 37 1.74 8.16 -10.40
CA GLY A 37 1.11 9.39 -10.92
C GLY A 37 0.77 9.36 -12.41
N LYS A 38 1.19 8.33 -13.17
CA LYS A 38 0.84 8.11 -14.58
C LYS A 38 -0.30 7.12 -14.75
N GLY A 39 -0.81 6.53 -13.67
CA GLY A 39 -1.88 5.52 -13.70
C GLY A 39 -1.39 4.09 -13.92
N ASN A 40 -0.08 3.82 -13.85
CA ASN A 40 0.42 2.46 -13.96
C ASN A 40 0.29 1.73 -12.62
N GLU A 41 -0.24 0.51 -12.64
CA GLU A 41 -0.32 -0.34 -11.47
C GLU A 41 0.99 -1.13 -11.25
N TRP A 42 1.45 -1.13 -10.01
CA TRP A 42 2.64 -1.83 -9.55
C TRP A 42 2.32 -2.68 -8.33
N ARG A 43 3.12 -3.73 -8.10
CA ARG A 43 3.17 -4.45 -6.83
C ARG A 43 4.53 -4.26 -6.22
N LEU A 44 4.60 -3.37 -5.23
CA LEU A 44 5.87 -2.97 -4.61
C LEU A 44 6.01 -3.58 -3.22
N PRO A 45 7.23 -3.91 -2.77
CA PRO A 45 7.46 -4.33 -1.39
C PRO A 45 7.02 -3.25 -0.41
N PHE A 46 6.20 -3.62 0.58
CA PHE A 46 5.87 -2.71 1.67
C PHE A 46 7.02 -2.65 2.67
N LYS A 47 7.59 -1.45 2.87
CA LYS A 47 8.76 -1.25 3.73
C LYS A 47 8.42 -0.63 5.09
N GLY A 48 7.23 -0.07 5.23
CA GLY A 48 6.71 0.43 6.51
C GLY A 48 6.03 1.78 6.37
N PHE A 49 6.31 2.67 7.31
CA PHE A 49 5.58 3.93 7.44
C PHE A 49 6.51 5.13 7.34
N THR A 50 5.95 6.26 6.90
CA THR A 50 6.63 7.55 6.82
C THR A 50 5.71 8.67 7.32
N SER A 51 6.29 9.83 7.65
CA SER A 51 5.53 11.06 7.89
C SER A 51 4.99 11.61 6.57
N GLU A 52 3.78 12.18 6.60
CA GLU A 52 3.18 12.93 5.48
C GLU A 52 4.08 14.05 4.96
N LEU A 53 4.96 14.62 5.78
CA LEU A 53 5.90 15.67 5.36
C LEU A 53 6.86 15.18 4.27
N ARG A 54 7.17 13.88 4.23
CA ARG A 54 8.03 13.30 3.20
C ARG A 54 7.39 13.26 1.82
N THR A 55 6.07 13.36 1.71
CA THR A 55 5.37 13.40 0.41
C THR A 55 5.79 14.61 -0.45
N ARG A 56 6.38 15.64 0.18
CA ARG A 56 6.90 16.84 -0.49
C ARG A 56 8.28 16.65 -1.11
N HIS A 57 8.99 15.58 -0.75
CA HIS A 57 10.40 15.38 -1.06
C HIS A 57 10.68 14.10 -1.86
N PHE A 58 9.68 13.23 -2.00
CA PHE A 58 9.82 11.93 -2.64
C PHE A 58 8.65 11.67 -3.59
N ASP A 59 8.86 10.76 -4.52
CA ASP A 59 7.81 10.31 -5.43
C ASP A 59 6.69 9.64 -4.64
N CYS A 60 5.47 10.07 -4.95
CA CYS A 60 4.26 9.56 -4.32
C CYS A 60 3.58 8.53 -5.24
N VAL A 61 2.98 7.53 -4.60
CA VAL A 61 2.14 6.53 -5.24
C VAL A 61 0.84 6.41 -4.47
N THR A 62 -0.23 6.04 -5.15
CA THR A 62 -1.49 5.68 -4.50
C THR A 62 -1.41 4.23 -4.05
N MET A 63 -1.57 3.94 -2.77
CA MET A 63 -1.65 2.60 -2.19
C MET A 63 -3.12 2.16 -2.07
N HIS A 64 -3.42 0.97 -2.58
CA HIS A 64 -4.78 0.42 -2.61
C HIS A 64 -4.94 -0.72 -1.61
N ASP A 65 -6.18 -1.09 -1.26
CA ASP A 65 -6.50 -2.31 -0.48
C ASP A 65 -5.91 -2.37 0.94
N VAL A 66 -5.50 -1.22 1.49
CA VAL A 66 -5.20 -1.08 2.91
C VAL A 66 -6.55 -0.97 3.64
N ILE A 67 -6.94 -2.03 4.36
CA ILE A 67 -8.29 -2.17 4.93
C ILE A 67 -8.35 -1.91 6.43
N GLY A 68 -7.20 -1.83 7.10
CA GLY A 68 -7.17 -1.53 8.52
C GLY A 68 -5.79 -1.09 9.00
N ILE A 69 -5.77 -0.40 10.13
CA ILE A 69 -4.56 -0.04 10.86
C ILE A 69 -4.79 -0.24 12.36
N THR A 70 -3.79 -0.73 13.08
CA THR A 70 -3.80 -0.77 14.54
C THR A 70 -2.52 -0.17 15.09
N GLY A 71 -2.59 0.42 16.28
CA GLY A 71 -1.43 0.86 17.05
C GLY A 71 -0.87 -0.24 17.97
N ASP A 72 -1.58 -1.35 18.12
CA ASP A 72 -1.14 -2.53 18.88
C ASP A 72 0.06 -3.18 18.18
N GLU A 73 1.15 -3.33 18.92
CA GLU A 73 2.41 -3.84 18.41
C GLU A 73 2.36 -5.33 18.05
N THR A 74 1.36 -6.03 18.58
CA THR A 74 1.14 -7.45 18.29
C THR A 74 0.28 -7.66 17.04
N GLY A 75 -0.45 -6.64 16.61
CA GLY A 75 -1.40 -6.73 15.50
C GLY A 75 -2.65 -7.55 15.82
N PHE A 76 -2.93 -7.84 17.09
CA PHE A 76 -4.05 -8.70 17.49
C PHE A 76 -5.30 -7.91 17.89
N SER A 77 -5.18 -6.68 18.39
CA SER A 77 -6.30 -5.85 18.85
C SER A 77 -6.37 -4.47 18.20
N ASP A 78 -7.41 -3.72 18.55
CA ASP A 78 -7.56 -2.27 18.29
C ASP A 78 -7.47 -1.86 16.82
N TRP A 79 -7.97 -2.74 15.96
CA TRP A 79 -8.05 -2.49 14.53
C TRP A 79 -9.07 -1.39 14.22
N VAL A 80 -8.58 -0.36 13.54
CA VAL A 80 -9.40 0.67 12.92
C VAL A 80 -9.59 0.28 11.46
N ASP A 81 -10.85 0.09 11.06
CA ASP A 81 -11.19 -0.17 9.67
C ASP A 81 -10.95 1.08 8.81
N LEU A 82 -10.34 0.86 7.65
CA LEU A 82 -9.98 1.89 6.70
C LEU A 82 -10.75 1.73 5.40
N ARG A 83 -11.09 2.86 4.78
CA ARG A 83 -11.76 2.91 3.48
C ARG A 83 -11.10 3.96 2.60
N GLY A 84 -10.92 3.61 1.33
CA GLY A 84 -10.32 4.47 0.32
C GLY A 84 -8.91 4.03 -0.06
N ASP A 85 -8.24 4.92 -0.76
CA ASP A 85 -6.88 4.78 -1.23
C ASP A 85 -5.98 5.78 -0.50
N PHE A 86 -4.72 5.41 -0.29
CA PHE A 86 -3.85 6.12 0.63
C PHE A 86 -2.54 6.53 -0.02
N VAL A 87 -1.96 7.64 0.42
CA VAL A 87 -0.68 8.12 -0.09
C VAL A 87 0.45 7.24 0.42
N GLY A 88 1.21 6.67 -0.51
CA GLY A 88 2.48 6.03 -0.27
C GLY A 88 3.64 6.87 -0.82
N VAL A 89 4.81 6.70 -0.22
CA VAL A 89 6.08 7.25 -0.72
C VAL A 89 6.92 6.10 -1.26
N TRP A 90 7.38 6.23 -2.51
CA TRP A 90 8.30 5.26 -3.12
C TRP A 90 9.75 5.69 -2.86
N CYS A 91 10.52 4.83 -2.20
CA CYS A 91 11.93 5.05 -1.88
C CYS A 91 12.60 3.70 -1.57
N ASP A 92 13.91 3.56 -1.80
CA ASP A 92 14.70 2.35 -1.46
C ASP A 92 14.04 1.03 -1.96
N ASP A 93 13.61 1.03 -3.23
CA ASP A 93 12.97 -0.11 -3.90
C ASP A 93 11.70 -0.65 -3.20
N GLY A 94 11.01 0.21 -2.44
CA GLY A 94 9.75 -0.16 -1.82
C GLY A 94 8.88 1.04 -1.44
N VAL A 95 7.72 0.75 -0.87
CA VAL A 95 6.74 1.77 -0.54
C VAL A 95 6.53 1.90 0.95
N TYR A 96 6.41 3.15 1.39
CA TYR A 96 6.13 3.52 2.77
C TYR A 96 4.77 4.23 2.84
N LEU A 97 3.86 3.74 3.69
CA LEU A 97 2.55 4.39 3.88
C LEU A 97 2.73 5.70 4.64
N ALA A 98 2.21 6.81 4.08
CA ALA A 98 2.28 8.11 4.72
C ALA A 98 1.24 8.21 5.84
N LEU A 99 1.70 8.62 7.03
CA LEU A 99 0.87 8.88 8.20
C LEU A 99 0.85 10.38 8.51
N ASN A 100 -0.34 10.88 8.85
CA ASN A 100 -0.51 12.24 9.35
C ASN A 100 -0.04 12.39 10.80
N ALA A 101 -0.13 13.60 11.35
CA ALA A 101 0.25 13.91 12.73
C ALA A 101 -0.51 13.08 13.81
N HIS A 102 -1.66 12.50 13.47
CA HIS A 102 -2.46 11.64 14.34
C HIS A 102 -2.15 10.15 14.17
N GLY A 103 -1.14 9.79 13.36
CA GLY A 103 -0.78 8.40 13.09
C GLY A 103 -1.78 7.67 12.19
N ARG A 104 -2.66 8.39 11.48
CA ARG A 104 -3.61 7.79 10.52
C ARG A 104 -3.07 7.90 9.09
N PRO A 105 -3.36 6.92 8.23
CA PRO A 105 -2.99 7.01 6.82
C PRO A 105 -3.55 8.25 6.15
N VAL A 106 -2.74 8.88 5.32
CA VAL A 106 -3.16 10.02 4.49
C VAL A 106 -3.98 9.49 3.32
N VAL A 107 -5.22 9.93 3.18
CA VAL A 107 -6.09 9.56 2.05
C VAL A 107 -5.60 10.28 0.80
N ASP A 108 -5.50 9.54 -0.31
CA ASP A 108 -5.23 10.12 -1.62
C ASP A 108 -6.54 10.63 -2.23
N THR A 109 -6.86 11.90 -1.97
CA THR A 109 -8.09 12.53 -2.51
C THR A 109 -7.98 12.90 -3.99
N ALA A 110 -6.77 12.87 -4.56
CA ALA A 110 -6.52 13.22 -5.95
C ALA A 110 -6.70 12.01 -6.88
N TYR A 111 -6.48 10.80 -6.36
CA TYR A 111 -6.69 9.57 -7.11
C TYR A 111 -8.16 9.42 -7.54
N LYS A 112 -8.35 9.15 -8.83
CA LYS A 112 -9.62 8.72 -9.40
C LYS A 112 -9.38 7.37 -10.04
N GLU A 113 -10.12 6.36 -9.60
CA GLU A 113 -10.01 5.03 -10.17
C GLU A 113 -10.25 5.10 -11.69
N PRO A 114 -9.36 4.50 -12.51
CA PRO A 114 -9.56 4.44 -13.95
C PRO A 114 -10.91 3.78 -14.24
N GLN A 115 -11.85 4.53 -14.82
CA GLN A 115 -13.12 3.96 -15.25
C GLN A 115 -12.85 2.98 -16.39
N LYS A 116 -12.89 1.68 -16.10
CA LYS A 116 -12.95 0.67 -17.15
C LYS A 116 -14.22 0.92 -17.94
N GLN A 117 -14.10 1.11 -19.26
CA GLN A 117 -15.27 1.25 -20.11
C GLN A 117 -16.09 -0.04 -20.00
N LEU A 118 -17.35 0.08 -19.56
CA LEU A 118 -18.31 -1.02 -19.55
C LEU A 118 -18.36 -1.65 -20.95
N GLY A 119 -18.06 -2.95 -21.04
CA GLY A 119 -18.04 -3.68 -22.31
C GLY A 119 -16.66 -3.77 -22.99
N GLN A 120 -15.59 -3.23 -22.41
CA GLN A 120 -14.25 -3.45 -22.94
C GLN A 120 -13.86 -4.93 -22.79
N VAL A 121 -13.89 -5.66 -23.90
CA VAL A 121 -13.41 -7.04 -23.98
C VAL A 121 -11.90 -7.02 -23.78
N VAL A 122 -11.43 -7.60 -22.67
CA VAL A 122 -10.01 -7.81 -22.43
C VAL A 122 -9.55 -8.94 -23.35
N ASP A 123 -8.61 -8.65 -24.25
CA ASP A 123 -8.04 -9.68 -25.12
C ASP A 123 -7.23 -10.70 -24.29
N LEU A 124 -7.75 -11.93 -24.22
CA LEU A 124 -7.15 -13.04 -23.49
C LEU A 124 -6.04 -13.75 -24.28
N SER A 125 -5.78 -13.36 -25.53
CA SER A 125 -4.73 -13.96 -26.37
C SER A 125 -3.35 -13.92 -25.68
N SER A 126 -3.03 -12.78 -25.07
CA SER A 126 -1.79 -12.56 -24.30
C SER A 126 -1.69 -13.42 -23.02
N PHE A 127 -2.81 -13.73 -22.38
CA PHE A 127 -2.87 -14.62 -21.22
C PHE A 127 -2.64 -16.09 -21.59
N ARG A 128 -3.08 -16.51 -22.78
CA ARG A 128 -2.92 -17.88 -23.26
C ARG A 128 -1.51 -18.17 -23.75
N ALA A 129 -0.79 -17.16 -24.24
CA ALA A 129 0.61 -17.32 -24.69
C ALA A 129 1.60 -17.60 -23.54
N LYS A 130 1.30 -17.16 -22.31
CA LYS A 130 2.20 -17.33 -21.14
C LYS A 130 2.11 -18.68 -20.43
N LYS A 131 1.21 -19.59 -20.85
CA LYS A 131 1.05 -20.92 -20.23
C LYS A 131 1.80 -22.05 -20.95
N SER A 132 2.64 -21.71 -21.93
CA SER A 132 3.45 -22.67 -22.68
C SER A 132 4.93 -22.55 -22.29
N LEU A 133 5.26 -22.92 -21.05
CA LEU A 133 6.61 -23.28 -20.61
C LEU A 133 6.51 -24.43 -19.61
#